data_AF-A0A6N7SIU1-F1
#
_entry.id   AF-A0A6N7SIU1-F1
#
_cell.length_a   1.000
_cell.length_b   1.000
_cell.length_c   1.000
_cell.angle_alpha   90.00
_cell.angle_beta   90.00
_cell.angle_gamma   90.00
#
_symmetry.space_group_name_H-M   'P 1'
#
loop_
_entity.id
_entity.type
_entity.pdbx_description
1 polymer ?
#
loop_
_entity_poly.entity_id
_entity_poly.type
_entity_poly.pdbx_seq_one_letter_code
_entity_poly.pdbx_strand_id
1 'polypeptide(L)'
;MALQFHSILDPRGYQERRKITLATRVSLEELKTGKILFYNNTKLGFCNYYTVFDRIKEHLRELGIENFVEYTETVRGKDAGKLKEYAQMLAKEKPSAAIVAFGDMGTSSSTTVLSIALEELGIPTVYMTAPPGTGITEGVGVYRAGHLCLCSVDIYQASTVEEIEAEVDKKWDYIIRSLTTNGKELEELARIDFKMDKIPPREDGLLPLSENLSVEEEKLLEPGAYLEEINDFFNQEHISDGLPIIPPTKARYERMMEYCPFPEDMVLCSASGPSGKEVTVKDVAIAAVMAGCKPNAMPVLIAVFKALNSPLYNLNQSVTTSHPGGNMVIVSGPIARELGISGRQGCQGPGYPANATIGRAVNLVIMNIFRSVPGICDLDCIASQAEFTYCFAEEPDLAQWNMINEDHFDSETTTVYVLKAEPIHDIIDFLSLDGHDLLDTITHCCTTLGSNNAYMPGPLVVCLTPDHGMMLKKSGYTKEMIQEHIHTYVYHEVPMVRNRGLVPVRPASFANRHPMPVTRTPKDVEVVVIGGRGGHSGVILPWALHSEGIVEPVALPDGTIAKSIEEFKK
;
A
#
# COMPACT_ATOMS: atom_id res chain seq x y z
N MET A 1 -36.12 26.52 -16.40
CA MET A 1 -35.44 25.21 -16.24
C MET A 1 -35.35 24.96 -14.75
N ALA A 2 -35.66 23.76 -14.27
CA ALA A 2 -35.39 23.41 -12.88
C ALA A 2 -33.88 23.57 -12.64
N LEU A 3 -33.49 24.18 -11.52
CA LEU A 3 -32.09 24.25 -11.11
C LEU A 3 -31.60 22.81 -10.86
N GLN A 4 -30.47 22.44 -11.46
CA GLN A 4 -29.86 21.12 -11.29
C GLN A 4 -28.39 21.29 -10.92
N PHE A 5 -27.90 20.45 -10.00
CA PHE A 5 -26.48 20.42 -9.65
C PHE A 5 -25.63 19.97 -10.82
N HIS A 6 -24.41 20.50 -10.89
CA HIS A 6 -23.38 19.93 -11.77
C HIS A 6 -23.06 18.50 -11.36
N SER A 7 -22.85 17.64 -12.36
CA SER A 7 -22.43 16.27 -12.14
C SER A 7 -21.07 16.21 -11.43
N ILE A 8 -20.92 15.20 -10.58
CA ILE A 8 -19.71 14.92 -9.81
C ILE A 8 -19.05 13.67 -10.40
N LEU A 9 -17.75 13.74 -10.65
CA LEU A 9 -16.95 12.61 -11.12
C LEU A 9 -16.82 11.57 -9.99
N ASP A 10 -16.99 10.29 -10.34
CA ASP A 10 -16.74 9.19 -9.41
C ASP A 10 -15.22 8.97 -9.26
N PRO A 11 -14.64 9.15 -8.06
CA PRO A 11 -13.21 8.99 -7.86
C PRO A 11 -12.72 7.55 -7.96
N ARG A 12 -13.63 6.57 -7.96
CA ARG A 12 -13.30 5.17 -8.26
C ARG A 12 -13.04 4.95 -9.74
N GLY A 13 -13.50 5.88 -10.60
CA GLY A 13 -13.57 5.71 -12.06
C GLY A 13 -14.46 4.53 -12.46
N TYR A 14 -14.53 4.22 -13.76
CA TYR A 14 -15.21 3.00 -14.20
C TYR A 14 -14.46 1.76 -13.69
N GLN A 15 -15.19 0.78 -13.19
CA GLN A 15 -14.63 -0.50 -12.76
C GLN A 15 -15.49 -1.64 -13.32
N GLU A 16 -14.93 -2.37 -14.28
CA GLU A 16 -15.57 -3.58 -14.78
C GLU A 16 -15.59 -4.64 -13.67
N ARG A 17 -16.78 -5.04 -13.24
CA ARG A 17 -16.96 -6.16 -12.30
C ARG A 17 -16.98 -7.46 -13.07
N ARG A 18 -15.79 -7.93 -13.45
CA ARG A 18 -15.64 -9.20 -14.14
C ARG A 18 -16.16 -10.34 -13.28
N LYS A 19 -17.07 -11.15 -13.85
CA LYS A 19 -17.48 -12.43 -13.27
C LYS A 19 -16.84 -13.57 -14.08
N ILE A 20 -15.95 -14.34 -13.48
CA ILE A 20 -15.31 -15.47 -14.16
C ILE A 20 -16.30 -16.64 -14.32
N THR A 21 -15.95 -17.62 -15.14
CA THR A 21 -16.62 -18.92 -15.10
C THR A 21 -15.80 -19.84 -14.22
N LEU A 22 -16.38 -20.33 -13.11
CA LEU A 22 -15.71 -21.29 -12.24
C LEU A 22 -15.52 -22.63 -12.96
N ALA A 23 -14.42 -23.31 -12.67
CA ALA A 23 -14.14 -24.63 -13.18
C ALA A 23 -15.22 -25.64 -12.77
N THR A 24 -15.60 -26.53 -13.69
CA THR A 24 -16.53 -27.63 -13.39
C THR A 24 -15.95 -28.50 -12.28
N ARG A 25 -16.69 -28.63 -11.17
CA ARG A 25 -16.31 -29.47 -10.04
C ARG A 25 -16.40 -30.94 -10.42
N VAL A 26 -15.44 -31.73 -9.96
CA VAL A 26 -15.35 -33.17 -10.24
C VAL A 26 -16.22 -33.95 -9.26
N SER A 27 -16.64 -35.16 -9.63
CA SER A 27 -17.33 -36.04 -8.68
C SER A 27 -16.38 -36.54 -7.57
N LEU A 28 -16.95 -37.02 -6.47
CA LEU A 28 -16.17 -37.62 -5.39
C LEU A 28 -15.32 -38.82 -5.87
N GLU A 29 -15.83 -39.60 -6.83
CA GLU A 29 -15.08 -40.74 -7.40
C GLU A 29 -13.90 -40.29 -8.29
N GLU A 30 -14.07 -39.18 -9.01
CA GLU A 30 -12.97 -38.55 -9.75
C GLU A 30 -11.91 -37.94 -8.82
N LEU A 31 -12.27 -37.49 -7.62
CA LEU A 31 -11.28 -37.06 -6.61
C LEU A 31 -10.48 -38.25 -6.07
N LYS A 32 -11.10 -39.40 -5.80
CA LYS A 32 -10.41 -40.60 -5.29
C LYS A 32 -9.34 -41.12 -6.25
N THR A 33 -9.58 -41.01 -7.55
CA THR A 33 -8.68 -41.49 -8.60
C THR A 33 -7.76 -40.40 -9.16
N GLY A 34 -8.13 -39.13 -8.98
CA GLY A 34 -7.40 -37.96 -9.41
C GLY A 34 -6.27 -37.55 -8.48
N LYS A 35 -5.56 -36.48 -8.86
CA LYS A 35 -4.59 -35.79 -7.97
C LYS A 35 -5.25 -34.57 -7.34
N ILE A 36 -4.97 -34.31 -6.06
CA ILE A 36 -5.32 -33.03 -5.43
C ILE A 36 -4.04 -32.22 -5.23
N LEU A 37 -4.04 -31.00 -5.77
CA LEU A 37 -2.97 -30.03 -5.56
C LEU A 37 -3.17 -29.32 -4.22
N PHE A 38 -2.17 -29.39 -3.35
CA PHE A 38 -2.05 -28.53 -2.18
C PHE A 38 -1.00 -27.46 -2.47
N TYR A 39 -1.40 -26.20 -2.47
CA TYR A 39 -0.46 -25.09 -2.66
C TYR A 39 -0.35 -24.25 -1.39
N ASN A 40 0.85 -24.24 -0.80
CA ASN A 40 1.22 -23.43 0.35
C ASN A 40 2.05 -22.23 -0.12
N ASN A 41 1.53 -21.02 0.06
CA ASN A 41 2.20 -19.76 -0.29
C ASN A 41 3.34 -19.35 0.67
N THR A 42 3.91 -20.34 1.38
CA THR A 42 4.82 -20.30 2.55
C THR A 42 4.18 -19.91 3.88
N LYS A 43 2.95 -19.39 3.89
CA LYS A 43 2.32 -18.87 5.10
C LYS A 43 1.90 -19.95 6.10
N LEU A 44 1.68 -21.19 5.66
CA LEU A 44 1.40 -22.29 6.57
C LEU A 44 2.60 -22.73 7.42
N GLY A 45 3.83 -22.36 7.01
CA GLY A 45 5.04 -22.64 7.80
C GLY A 45 5.19 -21.78 9.06
N PHE A 46 4.20 -20.94 9.36
CA PHE A 46 4.19 -20.04 10.51
C PHE A 46 3.29 -20.60 11.60
N CYS A 47 3.74 -20.49 12.86
CA CYS A 47 3.01 -20.97 14.04
C CYS A 47 2.53 -22.42 13.84
N ASN A 48 1.28 -22.72 14.16
CA ASN A 48 0.66 -24.04 13.95
C ASN A 48 -0.18 -24.11 12.65
N TYR A 49 -0.02 -23.17 11.71
CA TYR A 49 -0.95 -23.06 10.57
C TYR A 49 -0.91 -24.25 9.61
N TYR A 50 0.19 -25.00 9.54
CA TYR A 50 0.27 -26.23 8.73
C TYR A 50 -0.81 -27.27 9.09
N THR A 51 -1.28 -27.25 10.34
CA THR A 51 -2.41 -28.05 10.81
C THR A 51 -3.65 -27.90 9.94
N VAL A 52 -3.84 -26.76 9.26
CA VAL A 52 -4.92 -26.59 8.27
C VAL A 52 -4.84 -27.63 7.16
N PHE A 53 -3.66 -27.82 6.56
CA PHE A 53 -3.46 -28.82 5.50
C PHE A 53 -3.45 -30.24 6.05
N ASP A 54 -2.86 -30.45 7.22
CA ASP A 54 -2.82 -31.78 7.83
C ASP A 54 -4.23 -32.29 8.12
N ARG A 55 -5.07 -31.46 8.74
CA ARG A 55 -6.45 -31.82 9.07
C ARG A 55 -7.33 -32.03 7.83
N ILE A 56 -7.17 -31.21 6.80
CA ILE A 56 -7.88 -31.41 5.52
C ILE A 56 -7.47 -32.74 4.87
N LYS A 57 -6.17 -33.08 4.88
CA LYS A 57 -5.68 -34.34 4.32
C LYS A 57 -6.17 -35.55 5.11
N GLU A 58 -6.33 -35.45 6.43
CA GLU A 58 -6.94 -36.49 7.26
C GLU A 58 -8.37 -36.81 6.80
N HIS A 59 -9.23 -35.79 6.72
CA HIS A 59 -10.61 -35.98 6.25
C HIS A 59 -10.70 -36.52 4.81
N LEU A 60 -9.81 -36.07 3.91
CA LEU A 60 -9.74 -36.62 2.55
C LEU A 60 -9.38 -38.12 2.55
N ARG A 61 -8.44 -38.55 3.40
CA ARG A 61 -8.07 -39.96 3.53
C ARG A 61 -9.21 -40.81 4.08
N GLU A 62 -10.02 -40.27 4.99
CA GLU A 62 -11.24 -40.94 5.49
C GLU A 62 -12.25 -41.20 4.36
N LEU A 63 -12.26 -40.36 3.31
CA LEU A 63 -13.03 -40.56 2.09
C LEU A 63 -12.32 -41.44 1.04
N GLY A 64 -11.13 -41.97 1.33
CA GLY A 64 -10.32 -42.78 0.40
C GLY A 64 -9.58 -41.97 -0.67
N ILE A 65 -9.36 -40.67 -0.44
CA ILE A 65 -8.62 -39.79 -1.34
C ILE A 65 -7.21 -39.60 -0.77
N GLU A 66 -6.19 -40.13 -1.46
CA GLU A 66 -4.81 -40.18 -0.92
C GLU A 66 -3.74 -39.58 -1.86
N ASN A 67 -4.09 -39.29 -3.12
CA ASN A 67 -3.14 -38.85 -4.13
C ASN A 67 -2.95 -37.33 -4.10
N PHE A 68 -2.05 -36.87 -3.23
CA PHE A 68 -1.75 -35.46 -3.03
C PHE A 68 -0.45 -35.06 -3.73
N VAL A 69 -0.45 -33.89 -4.36
CA VAL A 69 0.76 -33.22 -4.83
C VAL A 69 0.84 -31.87 -4.13
N GLU A 70 2.00 -31.55 -3.56
CA GLU A 70 2.16 -30.36 -2.75
C GLU A 70 3.29 -29.47 -3.23
N TYR A 71 3.02 -28.16 -3.30
CA TYR A 71 3.99 -27.12 -3.66
C TYR A 71 4.06 -26.08 -2.54
N THR A 72 5.26 -25.69 -2.15
CA THR A 72 5.51 -24.58 -1.21
C THR A 72 6.35 -23.51 -1.89
N GLU A 73 5.78 -22.34 -2.16
CA GLU A 73 6.44 -21.24 -2.88
C GLU A 73 5.77 -19.92 -2.55
N THR A 74 6.52 -18.83 -2.40
CA THR A 74 5.92 -17.55 -1.98
C THR A 74 5.19 -16.88 -3.14
N VAL A 75 4.08 -16.20 -2.86
CA VAL A 75 3.42 -15.30 -3.83
C VAL A 75 4.00 -13.88 -3.84
N ARG A 76 4.82 -13.53 -2.83
CA ARG A 76 5.37 -12.18 -2.67
C ARG A 76 6.33 -11.85 -3.82
N GLY A 77 6.34 -10.57 -4.23
CA GLY A 77 7.18 -10.08 -5.34
C GLY A 77 6.72 -10.52 -6.74
N LYS A 78 5.56 -11.19 -6.86
CA LYS A 78 4.96 -11.57 -8.15
C LYS A 78 3.77 -10.66 -8.46
N ASP A 79 3.78 -10.07 -9.66
CA ASP A 79 2.62 -9.40 -10.24
C ASP A 79 1.58 -10.43 -10.74
N ALA A 80 0.44 -9.95 -11.21
CA ALA A 80 -0.65 -10.82 -11.69
C ALA A 80 -0.23 -11.72 -12.88
N GLY A 81 0.65 -11.23 -13.76
CA GLY A 81 1.16 -12.01 -14.90
C GLY A 81 2.02 -13.18 -14.44
N LYS A 82 2.98 -12.93 -13.56
CA LYS A 82 3.84 -13.97 -12.96
C LYS A 82 3.05 -14.98 -12.14
N LEU A 83 1.99 -14.55 -11.45
CA LEU A 83 1.08 -15.46 -10.73
C LEU A 83 0.32 -16.35 -11.71
N LYS A 84 -0.12 -15.82 -12.86
CA LYS A 84 -0.74 -16.63 -13.91
C LYS A 84 0.22 -17.64 -14.53
N GLU A 85 1.46 -17.26 -14.81
CA GLU A 85 2.52 -18.19 -15.26
C GLU A 85 2.77 -19.29 -14.24
N TYR A 86 2.78 -18.93 -12.95
CA TYR A 86 2.94 -19.90 -11.87
C TYR A 86 1.75 -20.86 -11.77
N ALA A 87 0.51 -20.36 -11.90
CA ALA A 87 -0.68 -21.21 -11.97
C ALA A 87 -0.63 -22.17 -13.17
N GLN A 88 -0.16 -21.72 -14.34
CA GLN A 88 0.06 -22.58 -15.50
C GLN A 88 1.12 -23.66 -15.25
N MET A 89 2.17 -23.36 -14.48
CA MET A 89 3.15 -24.35 -14.06
C MET A 89 2.50 -25.41 -13.16
N LEU A 90 1.75 -24.99 -12.14
CA LEU A 90 1.02 -25.90 -11.25
C LEU A 90 0.03 -26.78 -12.03
N ALA A 91 -0.66 -26.22 -13.03
CA ALA A 91 -1.62 -26.93 -13.87
C ALA A 91 -1.00 -28.09 -14.68
N LYS A 92 0.33 -28.11 -14.89
CA LYS A 92 1.01 -29.24 -15.56
C LYS A 92 0.91 -30.55 -14.78
N GLU A 93 0.66 -30.48 -13.47
CA GLU A 93 0.37 -31.66 -12.66
C GLU A 93 -0.95 -32.35 -13.05
N LYS A 94 -1.83 -31.64 -13.77
CA LYS A 94 -3.19 -32.07 -14.11
C LYS A 94 -3.98 -32.47 -12.86
N PRO A 95 -4.07 -31.59 -11.85
CA PRO A 95 -4.87 -31.89 -10.66
C PRO A 95 -6.37 -31.88 -11.00
N SER A 96 -7.12 -32.77 -10.36
CA SER A 96 -8.60 -32.77 -10.42
C SER A 96 -9.20 -31.65 -9.58
N ALA A 97 -8.46 -31.17 -8.57
CA ALA A 97 -8.83 -30.09 -7.67
C ALA A 97 -7.59 -29.48 -7.01
N ALA A 98 -7.71 -28.25 -6.51
CA ALA A 98 -6.69 -27.53 -5.77
C ALA A 98 -7.23 -27.00 -4.44
N ILE A 99 -6.44 -27.17 -3.38
CA ILE A 99 -6.62 -26.50 -2.09
C ILE A 99 -5.44 -25.55 -1.94
N VAL A 100 -5.74 -24.26 -1.93
CA VAL A 100 -4.76 -23.18 -1.88
C VAL A 100 -4.76 -22.59 -0.48
N ALA A 101 -3.59 -22.29 0.06
CA ALA A 101 -3.43 -21.61 1.34
C ALA A 101 -2.16 -20.74 1.34
N PHE A 102 -2.07 -19.71 2.17
CA PHE A 102 -3.08 -19.25 3.13
C PHE A 102 -3.34 -17.75 2.98
N GLY A 103 -4.61 -17.35 2.97
CA GLY A 103 -5.00 -15.93 2.96
C GLY A 103 -4.85 -15.30 4.31
N ASP A 104 -3.62 -14.86 4.61
CA ASP A 104 -3.27 -14.04 5.76
C ASP A 104 -2.31 -12.89 5.34
N MET A 105 -2.01 -11.99 6.28
CA MET A 105 -1.16 -10.81 6.13
C MET A 105 0.05 -11.04 5.21
N GLY A 106 0.14 -10.18 4.18
CA GLY A 106 1.23 -10.17 3.19
C GLY A 106 1.14 -11.27 2.13
N THR A 107 0.03 -12.01 2.02
CA THR A 107 -0.15 -13.01 0.97
C THR A 107 -1.56 -13.05 0.36
N SER A 108 -2.59 -12.60 1.09
CA SER A 108 -4.00 -12.67 0.67
C SER A 108 -4.28 -12.23 -0.76
N SER A 109 -3.87 -11.02 -1.14
CA SER A 109 -4.18 -10.47 -2.48
C SER A 109 -3.59 -11.31 -3.61
N SER A 110 -2.28 -11.53 -3.58
CA SER A 110 -1.57 -12.29 -4.61
C SER A 110 -2.01 -13.75 -4.69
N THR A 111 -2.29 -14.40 -3.55
CA THR A 111 -2.79 -15.78 -3.56
C THR A 111 -4.24 -15.86 -4.05
N THR A 112 -5.07 -14.83 -3.82
CA THR A 112 -6.40 -14.76 -4.45
C THR A 112 -6.27 -14.73 -5.98
N VAL A 113 -5.37 -13.91 -6.53
CA VAL A 113 -5.11 -13.83 -7.97
C VAL A 113 -4.63 -15.16 -8.54
N LEU A 114 -3.78 -15.90 -7.81
CA LEU A 114 -3.39 -17.25 -8.19
C LEU A 114 -4.59 -18.21 -8.22
N SER A 115 -5.44 -18.18 -7.19
CA SER A 115 -6.65 -19.03 -7.13
C SER A 115 -7.61 -18.73 -8.28
N ILE A 116 -7.79 -17.46 -8.65
CA ILE A 116 -8.54 -17.05 -9.84
C ILE A 116 -7.93 -17.66 -11.11
N ALA A 117 -6.60 -17.59 -11.26
CA ALA A 117 -5.92 -18.15 -12.43
C ALA A 117 -6.06 -19.69 -12.51
N LEU A 118 -6.10 -20.41 -11.38
CA LEU A 118 -6.34 -21.85 -11.36
C LEU A 118 -7.78 -22.19 -11.81
N GLU A 119 -8.79 -21.43 -11.36
CA GLU A 119 -10.17 -21.57 -11.83
C GLU A 119 -10.30 -21.33 -13.35
N GLU A 120 -9.66 -20.28 -13.87
CA GLU A 120 -9.63 -19.99 -15.31
C GLU A 120 -8.96 -21.08 -16.14
N LEU A 121 -8.02 -21.83 -15.54
CA LEU A 121 -7.37 -22.98 -16.16
C LEU A 121 -8.21 -24.27 -16.05
N GLY A 122 -9.42 -24.19 -15.49
CA GLY A 122 -10.33 -25.32 -15.36
C GLY A 122 -10.01 -26.22 -14.17
N ILE A 123 -9.30 -25.71 -13.15
CA ILE A 123 -8.97 -26.46 -11.94
C ILE A 123 -9.89 -26.00 -10.79
N PRO A 124 -10.81 -26.86 -10.32
CA PRO A 124 -11.61 -26.61 -9.13
C PRO A 124 -10.76 -26.19 -7.94
N THR A 125 -10.97 -24.99 -7.42
CA THR A 125 -10.11 -24.42 -6.37
C THR A 125 -10.93 -24.00 -5.17
N VAL A 126 -10.46 -24.38 -3.98
CA VAL A 126 -10.89 -23.77 -2.71
C VAL A 126 -9.71 -23.05 -2.08
N TYR A 127 -9.91 -21.79 -1.69
CA TYR A 127 -8.87 -20.97 -1.09
C TYR A 127 -9.11 -20.81 0.41
N MET A 128 -8.20 -21.36 1.21
CA MET A 128 -8.21 -21.25 2.67
C MET A 128 -7.67 -19.89 3.14
N THR A 129 -8.40 -19.22 4.04
CA THR A 129 -8.04 -17.89 4.58
C THR A 129 -8.23 -17.82 6.09
N ALA A 130 -7.66 -16.79 6.73
CA ALA A 130 -7.94 -16.41 8.11
C ALA A 130 -7.96 -14.89 8.29
N PRO A 131 -8.62 -14.38 9.34
CA PRO A 131 -8.49 -12.99 9.73
C PRO A 131 -7.03 -12.59 10.03
N PRO A 132 -6.62 -11.36 9.68
CA PRO A 132 -7.46 -10.35 9.03
C PRO A 132 -7.44 -10.47 7.49
N GLY A 133 -6.63 -11.37 6.92
CA GLY A 133 -6.44 -11.55 5.48
C GLY A 133 -7.68 -11.95 4.66
N THR A 134 -8.75 -12.41 5.32
CA THR A 134 -10.04 -12.73 4.68
C THR A 134 -10.65 -11.51 3.96
N GLY A 135 -10.65 -10.32 4.57
CA GLY A 135 -11.28 -9.13 3.97
C GLY A 135 -10.65 -8.69 2.63
N ILE A 136 -9.32 -8.74 2.53
CA ILE A 136 -8.61 -8.54 1.25
C ILE A 136 -9.07 -9.58 0.23
N THR A 137 -9.10 -10.85 0.63
CA THR A 137 -9.39 -11.96 -0.27
C THR A 137 -10.79 -11.83 -0.85
N GLU A 138 -11.77 -11.44 -0.02
CA GLU A 138 -13.12 -11.13 -0.45
C GLU A 138 -13.14 -9.95 -1.44
N GLY A 139 -12.45 -8.86 -1.13
CA GLY A 139 -12.36 -7.70 -2.02
C GLY A 139 -11.76 -8.04 -3.38
N VAL A 140 -10.60 -8.72 -3.40
CA VAL A 140 -9.94 -9.15 -4.64
C VAL A 140 -10.85 -10.13 -5.41
N GLY A 141 -11.48 -11.07 -4.71
CA GLY A 141 -12.43 -12.02 -5.29
C GLY A 141 -13.61 -11.32 -5.94
N VAL A 142 -14.21 -10.31 -5.30
CA VAL A 142 -15.33 -9.54 -5.88
C VAL A 142 -14.89 -8.71 -7.06
N TYR A 143 -13.82 -7.93 -6.92
CA TYR A 143 -13.42 -6.99 -7.97
C TYR A 143 -12.84 -7.70 -9.20
N ARG A 144 -12.18 -8.84 -9.04
CA ARG A 144 -11.44 -9.50 -10.12
C ARG A 144 -12.09 -10.79 -10.63
N ALA A 145 -12.97 -11.41 -9.84
CA ALA A 145 -13.64 -12.66 -10.21
C ALA A 145 -15.16 -12.66 -10.02
N GLY A 146 -15.72 -11.71 -9.27
CA GLY A 146 -17.15 -11.61 -8.94
C GLY A 146 -17.65 -12.68 -7.95
N HIS A 147 -17.05 -13.86 -7.96
CA HIS A 147 -17.32 -14.97 -7.05
C HIS A 147 -16.08 -15.90 -6.98
N LEU A 148 -15.85 -16.53 -5.83
CA LEU A 148 -14.75 -17.48 -5.63
C LEU A 148 -15.04 -18.33 -4.37
N CYS A 149 -14.61 -19.59 -4.35
CA CYS A 149 -14.74 -20.44 -3.16
C CYS A 149 -13.68 -20.07 -2.11
N LEU A 150 -14.07 -19.24 -1.14
CA LEU A 150 -13.22 -18.72 -0.06
C LEU A 150 -13.61 -19.37 1.28
N CYS A 151 -12.70 -20.13 1.87
CA CYS A 151 -12.94 -20.84 3.11
C CYS A 151 -12.14 -20.21 4.27
N SER A 152 -12.78 -19.28 5.00
CA SER A 152 -12.18 -18.66 6.17
C SER A 152 -12.32 -19.54 7.42
N VAL A 153 -11.20 -19.78 8.12
CA VAL A 153 -11.12 -20.34 9.47
C VAL A 153 -10.77 -19.24 10.47
N ASP A 154 -11.29 -19.29 11.69
CA ASP A 154 -11.07 -18.25 12.72
C ASP A 154 -9.88 -18.59 13.62
N ILE A 155 -8.68 -18.27 13.16
CA ILE A 155 -7.42 -18.60 13.84
C ILE A 155 -6.51 -17.37 13.90
N TYR A 156 -5.59 -17.35 14.87
CA TYR A 156 -4.60 -16.28 15.07
C TYR A 156 -3.24 -16.87 15.46
N GLN A 157 -2.21 -16.04 15.64
CA GLN A 157 -0.82 -16.49 15.72
C GLN A 157 -0.54 -17.45 16.89
N ALA A 158 -1.34 -17.40 17.96
CA ALA A 158 -1.18 -18.28 19.11
C ALA A 158 -2.20 -19.43 19.17
N SER A 159 -3.02 -19.62 18.14
CA SER A 159 -3.97 -20.73 18.09
C SER A 159 -3.25 -22.07 18.23
N THR A 160 -3.79 -22.94 19.08
CA THR A 160 -3.24 -24.29 19.28
C THR A 160 -3.58 -25.20 18.10
N VAL A 161 -2.93 -26.37 18.03
CA VAL A 161 -3.24 -27.39 17.02
C VAL A 161 -4.72 -27.78 17.10
N GLU A 162 -5.23 -28.04 18.30
CA GLU A 162 -6.60 -28.47 18.54
C GLU A 162 -7.63 -27.39 18.14
N GLU A 163 -7.32 -26.11 18.40
CA GLU A 163 -8.18 -24.99 17.98
C GLU A 163 -8.25 -24.89 16.45
N ILE A 164 -7.11 -25.06 15.76
CA ILE A 164 -7.05 -25.02 14.29
C ILE A 164 -7.80 -26.22 13.70
N GLU A 165 -7.61 -27.42 14.23
CA GLU A 165 -8.34 -28.63 13.81
C GLU A 165 -9.85 -28.43 13.95
N ALA A 166 -10.31 -27.91 15.09
CA ALA A 166 -11.72 -27.64 15.32
C ALA A 166 -12.30 -26.62 14.34
N GLU A 167 -11.53 -25.60 13.94
CA GLU A 167 -11.96 -24.64 12.92
C GLU A 167 -12.04 -25.26 11.52
N VAL A 168 -11.08 -26.11 11.14
CA VAL A 168 -11.14 -26.86 9.87
C VAL A 168 -12.33 -27.81 9.85
N ASP A 169 -12.59 -28.52 10.95
CA ASP A 169 -13.71 -29.46 11.08
C ASP A 169 -15.05 -28.77 10.86
N LYS A 170 -15.25 -27.55 11.41
CA LYS A 170 -16.45 -26.73 11.17
C LYS A 170 -16.64 -26.37 9.69
N LYS A 171 -15.58 -26.38 8.89
CA LYS A 171 -15.57 -25.98 7.48
C LYS A 171 -15.52 -27.15 6.52
N TRP A 172 -15.39 -28.38 7.01
CA TRP A 172 -15.19 -29.56 6.17
C TRP A 172 -16.26 -29.71 5.07
N ASP A 173 -17.54 -29.59 5.45
CA ASP A 173 -18.66 -29.64 4.49
C ASP A 173 -18.54 -28.59 3.38
N TYR A 174 -18.09 -27.37 3.71
CA TYR A 174 -17.87 -26.31 2.72
C TYR A 174 -16.70 -26.66 1.80
N ILE A 175 -15.60 -27.15 2.34
CA ILE A 175 -14.38 -27.50 1.59
C ILE A 175 -14.70 -28.59 0.56
N ILE A 176 -15.30 -29.70 0.99
CA ILE A 176 -15.55 -30.83 0.08
C ILE A 176 -16.61 -30.50 -0.98
N ARG A 177 -17.68 -29.77 -0.61
CA ARG A 177 -18.72 -29.34 -1.57
C ARG A 177 -18.18 -28.32 -2.57
N SER A 178 -17.29 -27.41 -2.15
CA SER A 178 -16.63 -26.46 -3.05
C SER A 178 -15.81 -27.14 -4.13
N LEU A 179 -15.36 -28.39 -3.92
CA LEU A 179 -14.61 -29.18 -4.89
C LEU A 179 -15.48 -30.15 -5.71
N THR A 180 -16.72 -30.42 -5.29
CA THR A 180 -17.54 -31.51 -5.86
C THR A 180 -18.93 -31.12 -6.37
N THR A 181 -19.42 -29.94 -6.01
CA THR A 181 -20.76 -29.48 -6.35
C THR A 181 -20.74 -28.56 -7.58
N ASN A 182 -21.73 -28.70 -8.48
CA ASN A 182 -21.90 -27.81 -9.64
C ASN A 182 -23.24 -27.05 -9.61
N GLY A 183 -23.44 -26.12 -10.54
CA GLY A 183 -24.71 -25.43 -10.74
C GLY A 183 -25.02 -24.40 -9.65
N LYS A 184 -26.29 -24.27 -9.27
CA LYS A 184 -26.74 -23.23 -8.31
C LYS A 184 -26.05 -23.32 -6.96
N GLU A 185 -25.80 -24.52 -6.48
CA GLU A 185 -25.17 -24.73 -5.18
C GLU A 185 -23.69 -24.29 -5.20
N LEU A 186 -22.99 -24.41 -6.34
CA LEU A 186 -21.64 -23.84 -6.49
C LEU A 186 -21.67 -22.31 -6.48
N GLU A 187 -22.65 -21.69 -7.15
CA GLU A 187 -22.82 -20.24 -7.13
C GLU A 187 -23.09 -19.72 -5.70
N GLU A 188 -23.82 -20.48 -4.88
CA GLU A 188 -24.04 -20.18 -3.47
C GLU A 188 -22.76 -20.33 -2.63
N LEU A 189 -21.98 -21.38 -2.86
CA LEU A 189 -20.69 -21.63 -2.17
C LEU A 189 -19.63 -20.58 -2.53
N ALA A 190 -19.59 -20.14 -3.78
CA ALA A 190 -18.65 -19.13 -4.27
C ALA A 190 -19.10 -17.69 -4.02
N ARG A 191 -20.31 -17.49 -3.48
CA ARG A 191 -20.85 -16.16 -3.20
C ARG A 191 -20.01 -15.46 -2.15
N ILE A 192 -19.53 -14.26 -2.49
CA ILE A 192 -18.81 -13.38 -1.58
C ILE A 192 -19.77 -12.30 -1.09
N ASP A 193 -20.00 -12.22 0.23
CA ASP A 193 -20.90 -11.25 0.85
C ASP A 193 -20.19 -9.90 1.11
N PHE A 194 -19.67 -9.31 0.03
CA PHE A 194 -18.84 -8.12 0.12
C PHE A 194 -19.65 -6.85 0.40
N LYS A 195 -19.16 -6.03 1.32
CA LYS A 195 -19.93 -4.95 1.94
C LYS A 195 -19.70 -3.57 1.33
N MET A 196 -18.70 -3.40 0.46
CA MET A 196 -18.39 -2.12 -0.20
C MET A 196 -18.98 -2.02 -1.61
N ASP A 197 -19.05 -0.78 -2.12
CA ASP A 197 -19.45 -0.46 -3.49
C ASP A 197 -20.76 -1.16 -3.88
N LYS A 198 -21.77 -1.09 -2.98
CA LYS A 198 -23.11 -1.61 -3.28
C LYS A 198 -23.72 -0.89 -4.48
N ILE A 199 -23.40 0.39 -4.62
CA ILE A 199 -23.62 1.16 -5.85
C ILE A 199 -22.33 1.09 -6.67
N PRO A 200 -22.28 0.26 -7.74
CA PRO A 200 -21.11 0.19 -8.58
C PRO A 200 -20.90 1.52 -9.33
N PRO A 201 -19.65 1.88 -9.65
CA PRO A 201 -19.38 3.02 -10.52
C PRO A 201 -20.14 2.91 -11.85
N ARG A 202 -20.72 4.02 -12.31
CA ARG A 202 -21.43 4.09 -13.59
C ARG A 202 -20.43 4.11 -14.77
N GLU A 203 -20.87 3.64 -15.94
CA GLU A 203 -20.08 3.67 -17.18
C GLU A 203 -19.69 5.08 -17.62
N ASP A 204 -20.52 6.08 -17.32
CA ASP A 204 -20.26 7.49 -17.61
C ASP A 204 -19.23 8.14 -16.65
N GLY A 205 -18.83 7.43 -15.59
CA GLY A 205 -17.90 7.92 -14.57
C GLY A 205 -18.48 9.00 -13.66
N LEU A 206 -19.81 9.11 -13.55
CA LEU A 206 -20.50 10.08 -12.72
C LEU A 206 -21.14 9.43 -11.49
N LEU A 207 -21.15 10.17 -10.38
CA LEU A 207 -21.91 9.78 -9.19
C LEU A 207 -23.41 10.04 -9.39
N PRO A 208 -24.30 9.16 -8.88
CA PRO A 208 -25.76 9.37 -8.91
C PRO A 208 -26.23 10.54 -8.03
N LEU A 209 -25.34 11.13 -7.24
CA LEU A 209 -25.67 12.06 -6.17
C LEU A 209 -26.39 13.33 -6.66
N SER A 210 -25.94 13.92 -7.77
CA SER A 210 -26.53 15.15 -8.32
C SER A 210 -27.97 14.98 -8.81
N GLU A 211 -28.39 13.74 -9.10
CA GLU A 211 -29.76 13.41 -9.51
C GLU A 211 -30.71 13.22 -8.32
N ASN A 212 -30.15 12.84 -7.17
CA ASN A 212 -30.89 12.51 -5.95
C ASN A 212 -31.03 13.71 -4.99
N LEU A 213 -30.29 14.80 -5.21
CA LEU A 213 -30.38 16.02 -4.42
C LEU A 213 -31.46 16.96 -4.98
N SER A 214 -32.47 17.26 -4.16
CA SER A 214 -33.48 18.28 -4.48
C SER A 214 -32.96 19.67 -4.15
N VAL A 215 -32.94 20.55 -5.15
CA VAL A 215 -32.57 21.95 -4.96
C VAL A 215 -33.68 22.69 -4.21
N GLU A 216 -33.31 23.31 -3.10
CA GLU A 216 -34.13 24.17 -2.26
C GLU A 216 -33.50 25.56 -2.31
N GLU A 217 -34.21 26.55 -2.88
CA GLU A 217 -33.65 27.88 -3.14
C GLU A 217 -33.12 28.57 -1.88
N GLU A 218 -33.75 28.32 -0.72
CA GLU A 218 -33.31 28.87 0.57
C GLU A 218 -31.95 28.29 1.00
N LYS A 219 -31.70 27.00 0.76
CA LYS A 219 -30.41 26.35 1.06
C LYS A 219 -29.28 26.89 0.20
N LEU A 220 -29.55 27.37 -1.02
CA LEU A 220 -28.53 27.93 -1.91
C LEU A 220 -27.89 29.22 -1.37
N LEU A 221 -28.52 29.87 -0.39
CA LEU A 221 -27.97 31.07 0.27
C LEU A 221 -26.87 30.73 1.29
N GLU A 222 -26.79 29.48 1.75
CA GLU A 222 -25.77 29.04 2.69
C GLU A 222 -24.39 28.90 2.01
N PRO A 223 -23.32 29.51 2.53
CA PRO A 223 -21.97 29.27 2.05
C PRO A 223 -21.59 27.79 2.10
N GLY A 224 -21.38 27.18 0.94
CA GLY A 224 -21.09 25.75 0.87
C GLY A 224 -22.34 24.87 0.98
N ALA A 225 -23.50 25.37 0.53
CA ALA A 225 -24.74 24.61 0.43
C ALA A 225 -24.51 23.15 -0.02
N TYR A 226 -25.13 22.22 0.71
CA TYR A 226 -25.13 20.77 0.47
C TYR A 226 -23.80 20.04 0.75
N LEU A 227 -22.83 20.67 1.41
CA LEU A 227 -21.56 20.02 1.71
C LEU A 227 -21.74 18.82 2.65
N GLU A 228 -22.63 18.89 3.64
CA GLU A 228 -22.90 17.78 4.57
C GLU A 228 -23.46 16.57 3.83
N GLU A 229 -24.50 16.74 3.01
CA GLU A 229 -25.10 15.65 2.25
C GLU A 229 -24.09 15.02 1.27
N ILE A 230 -23.23 15.83 0.67
CA ILE A 230 -22.19 15.32 -0.23
C ILE A 230 -21.13 14.54 0.54
N ASN A 231 -20.62 15.07 1.66
CA ASN A 231 -19.61 14.37 2.44
C ASN A 231 -20.16 13.09 3.08
N ASP A 232 -21.41 13.09 3.55
CA ASP A 232 -22.07 11.90 4.06
C ASP A 232 -22.17 10.80 3.00
N PHE A 233 -22.53 11.15 1.76
CA PHE A 233 -22.54 10.20 0.65
C PHE A 233 -21.14 9.62 0.39
N PHE A 234 -20.10 10.46 0.33
CA PHE A 234 -18.73 9.99 0.08
C PHE A 234 -18.22 9.07 1.21
N ASN A 235 -18.53 9.40 2.47
CA ASN A 235 -18.19 8.57 3.62
C ASN A 235 -18.93 7.22 3.59
N GLN A 236 -20.22 7.22 3.25
CA GLN A 236 -21.03 6.00 3.14
C GLN A 236 -20.56 5.05 2.03
N GLU A 237 -20.10 5.61 0.90
CA GLU A 237 -19.56 4.82 -0.22
C GLU A 237 -18.06 4.48 -0.04
N HIS A 238 -17.44 4.88 1.06
CA HIS A 238 -16.00 4.69 1.32
C HIS A 238 -15.13 5.22 0.18
N ILE A 239 -15.43 6.44 -0.26
CA ILE A 239 -14.69 7.15 -1.31
C ILE A 239 -14.08 8.47 -0.82
N SER A 240 -13.95 8.62 0.49
CA SER A 240 -13.27 9.70 1.20
C SER A 240 -12.46 9.12 2.36
N ASP A 241 -11.63 9.97 2.96
CA ASP A 241 -10.77 9.68 4.10
C ASP A 241 -11.36 10.17 5.43
N GLY A 242 -12.67 10.44 5.48
CA GLY A 242 -13.33 10.98 6.68
C GLY A 242 -13.09 12.47 6.95
N LEU A 243 -12.23 13.14 6.17
CA LEU A 243 -12.14 14.60 6.15
C LEU A 243 -13.06 15.17 5.05
N PRO A 244 -13.55 16.43 5.19
CA PRO A 244 -14.33 17.05 4.14
C PRO A 244 -13.60 17.08 2.79
N ILE A 245 -14.30 16.79 1.70
CA ILE A 245 -13.76 16.82 0.34
C ILE A 245 -14.28 18.04 -0.43
N ILE A 246 -13.52 18.45 -1.46
CA ILE A 246 -14.06 19.32 -2.50
C ILE A 246 -14.68 18.43 -3.60
N PRO A 247 -15.99 18.53 -3.88
CA PRO A 247 -16.62 17.66 -4.87
C PRO A 247 -15.98 17.81 -6.27
N PRO A 248 -15.49 16.73 -6.90
CA PRO A 248 -14.79 16.81 -8.19
C PRO A 248 -15.78 17.00 -9.34
N THR A 249 -16.27 18.21 -9.53
CA THR A 249 -17.08 18.57 -10.71
C THR A 249 -16.22 18.69 -11.96
N LYS A 250 -16.82 18.52 -13.15
CA LYS A 250 -16.12 18.67 -14.43
C LYS A 250 -15.35 19.99 -14.54
N ALA A 251 -15.95 21.11 -14.12
CA ALA A 251 -15.29 22.42 -14.17
C ALA A 251 -14.09 22.53 -13.20
N ARG A 252 -14.14 21.88 -12.04
CA ARG A 252 -12.99 21.82 -11.11
C ARG A 252 -11.88 20.93 -11.65
N TYR A 253 -12.25 19.81 -12.26
CA TYR A 253 -11.33 18.91 -12.95
C TYR A 253 -10.59 19.63 -14.09
N GLU A 254 -11.31 20.30 -14.98
CA GLU A 254 -10.71 21.06 -16.09
C GLU A 254 -9.72 22.12 -15.61
N ARG A 255 -10.02 22.81 -14.50
CA ARG A 255 -9.07 23.76 -13.87
C ARG A 255 -7.85 23.06 -13.27
N MET A 256 -8.03 21.90 -12.63
CA MET A 256 -6.91 21.12 -12.10
C MET A 256 -5.92 20.74 -13.20
N MET A 257 -6.40 20.53 -14.42
CA MET A 257 -5.58 20.18 -15.58
C MET A 257 -4.78 21.34 -16.19
N GLU A 258 -4.92 22.59 -15.72
CA GLU A 258 -4.23 23.78 -16.28
C GLU A 258 -2.70 23.64 -16.29
N TYR A 259 -2.12 22.96 -15.29
CA TYR A 259 -0.68 22.71 -15.17
C TYR A 259 -0.34 21.23 -15.44
N CYS A 260 -1.10 20.56 -16.30
CA CYS A 260 -0.91 19.14 -16.60
C CYS A 260 -0.88 18.91 -18.11
N PRO A 261 0.31 18.94 -18.77
CA PRO A 261 0.46 18.71 -20.21
C PRO A 261 0.31 17.23 -20.61
N PHE A 262 0.09 16.34 -19.64
CA PHE A 262 -0.03 14.91 -19.85
C PHE A 262 -1.41 14.51 -20.39
N PRO A 263 -1.50 13.44 -21.21
CA PRO A 263 -2.77 12.83 -21.57
C PRO A 263 -3.52 12.32 -20.33
N GLU A 264 -4.84 12.52 -20.29
CA GLU A 264 -5.67 12.12 -19.14
C GLU A 264 -5.68 10.61 -18.88
N ASP A 265 -5.55 9.82 -19.95
CA ASP A 265 -5.54 8.36 -19.96
C ASP A 265 -4.15 7.74 -19.79
N MET A 266 -3.10 8.57 -19.64
CA MET A 266 -1.76 8.08 -19.40
C MET A 266 -1.72 7.32 -18.06
N VAL A 267 -1.32 6.05 -18.13
CA VAL A 267 -1.10 5.19 -16.97
C VAL A 267 0.16 5.61 -16.23
N LEU A 268 0.01 5.90 -14.94
CA LEU A 268 1.08 6.27 -14.01
C LEU A 268 1.47 5.08 -13.12
N CYS A 269 0.50 4.27 -12.70
CA CYS A 269 0.75 3.02 -11.97
C CYS A 269 0.07 1.83 -12.64
N SER A 270 0.80 0.73 -12.69
CA SER A 270 0.32 -0.56 -13.19
C SER A 270 -0.81 -1.11 -12.30
N ALA A 271 -1.60 -2.04 -12.84
CA ALA A 271 -2.67 -2.72 -12.14
C ALA A 271 -2.21 -3.28 -10.77
N SER A 272 -2.83 -2.82 -9.69
CA SER A 272 -2.38 -3.12 -8.32
C SER A 272 -3.54 -3.19 -7.32
N GLY A 273 -3.25 -3.69 -6.10
CA GLY A 273 -4.17 -3.69 -4.95
C GLY A 273 -5.45 -4.51 -5.14
N PRO A 274 -6.45 -4.38 -4.26
CA PRO A 274 -7.68 -5.18 -4.32
C PRO A 274 -8.41 -5.10 -5.66
N SER A 275 -8.63 -3.89 -6.17
CA SER A 275 -9.39 -3.67 -7.42
C SER A 275 -8.70 -4.20 -8.67
N GLY A 276 -7.36 -4.24 -8.69
CA GLY A 276 -6.59 -4.53 -9.90
C GLY A 276 -6.65 -3.46 -10.96
N LYS A 277 -7.00 -2.23 -10.59
CA LYS A 277 -7.00 -1.10 -11.50
C LYS A 277 -5.62 -0.49 -11.66
N GLU A 278 -5.40 0.10 -12.83
CA GLU A 278 -4.32 1.05 -13.09
C GLU A 278 -4.68 2.43 -12.54
N VAL A 279 -3.67 3.25 -12.25
CA VAL A 279 -3.84 4.67 -11.92
C VAL A 279 -3.50 5.50 -13.15
N THR A 280 -4.41 6.38 -13.55
CA THR A 280 -4.21 7.33 -14.65
C THR A 280 -4.02 8.76 -14.17
N VAL A 281 -3.57 9.65 -15.07
CA VAL A 281 -3.51 11.10 -14.80
C VAL A 281 -4.88 11.66 -14.38
N LYS A 282 -5.97 11.18 -14.99
CA LYS A 282 -7.34 11.58 -14.63
C LYS A 282 -7.68 11.24 -13.18
N ASP A 283 -7.32 10.03 -12.73
CA ASP A 283 -7.59 9.58 -11.36
C ASP A 283 -6.86 10.47 -10.34
N VAL A 284 -5.59 10.79 -10.62
CA VAL A 284 -4.77 11.69 -9.79
C VAL A 284 -5.37 13.09 -9.75
N ALA A 285 -5.83 13.64 -10.87
CA ALA A 285 -6.45 14.95 -10.91
C ALA A 285 -7.78 15.01 -10.13
N ILE A 286 -8.60 13.96 -10.18
CA ILE A 286 -9.84 13.87 -9.39
C ILE A 286 -9.51 13.87 -7.89
N ALA A 287 -8.56 13.03 -7.46
CA ALA A 287 -8.12 12.99 -6.07
C ALA A 287 -7.47 14.31 -5.61
N ALA A 288 -6.72 14.99 -6.48
CA ALA A 288 -6.15 16.30 -6.21
C ALA A 288 -7.23 17.36 -5.96
N VAL A 289 -8.31 17.35 -6.75
CA VAL A 289 -9.47 18.23 -6.50
C VAL A 289 -10.06 17.92 -5.13
N MET A 290 -10.36 16.65 -4.85
CA MET A 290 -10.95 16.22 -3.58
C MET A 290 -10.12 16.63 -2.37
N ALA A 291 -8.79 16.48 -2.47
CA ALA A 291 -7.85 16.83 -1.42
C ALA A 291 -7.78 18.34 -1.17
N GLY A 292 -8.12 19.17 -2.17
CA GLY A 292 -8.00 20.62 -2.10
C GLY A 292 -6.69 21.17 -2.69
N CYS A 293 -6.00 20.39 -3.53
CA CYS A 293 -4.81 20.85 -4.22
C CYS A 293 -5.08 22.07 -5.11
N LYS A 294 -4.04 22.87 -5.34
CA LYS A 294 -4.01 23.82 -6.45
C LYS A 294 -3.61 23.09 -7.76
N PRO A 295 -3.99 23.61 -8.95
CA PRO A 295 -3.64 22.99 -10.24
C PRO A 295 -2.14 22.71 -10.42
N ASN A 296 -1.30 23.63 -9.92
CA ASN A 296 0.15 23.51 -9.99
C ASN A 296 0.76 22.36 -9.16
N ALA A 297 -0.04 21.62 -8.38
CA ALA A 297 0.42 20.40 -7.70
C ALA A 297 0.53 19.19 -8.64
N MET A 298 -0.15 19.22 -9.81
CA MET A 298 -0.23 18.07 -10.73
C MET A 298 1.14 17.52 -11.17
N PRO A 299 2.15 18.33 -11.53
CA PRO A 299 3.47 17.81 -11.91
C PRO A 299 4.16 17.01 -10.81
N VAL A 300 4.06 17.45 -9.55
CA VAL A 300 4.60 16.74 -8.39
C VAL A 300 3.85 15.44 -8.16
N LEU A 301 2.52 15.45 -8.20
CA LEU A 301 1.72 14.24 -8.04
C LEU A 301 2.02 13.19 -9.12
N ILE A 302 2.21 13.61 -10.38
CA ILE A 302 2.59 12.71 -11.46
C ILE A 302 3.96 12.05 -11.19
N ALA A 303 4.95 12.83 -10.74
CA ALA A 303 6.24 12.27 -10.34
C ALA A 303 6.11 11.29 -9.16
N VAL A 304 5.24 11.59 -8.18
CA VAL A 304 4.96 10.68 -7.06
C VAL A 304 4.39 9.35 -7.55
N PHE A 305 3.38 9.35 -8.43
CA PHE A 305 2.80 8.09 -8.91
C PHE A 305 3.75 7.31 -9.83
N LYS A 306 4.61 7.98 -10.59
CA LYS A 306 5.72 7.31 -11.29
C LYS A 306 6.68 6.63 -10.32
N ALA A 307 7.06 7.31 -9.23
CA ALA A 307 7.91 6.76 -8.18
C ALA A 307 7.25 5.55 -7.48
N LEU A 308 5.97 5.65 -7.14
CA LEU A 308 5.17 4.56 -6.56
C LEU A 308 5.09 3.34 -7.50
N ASN A 309 5.08 3.54 -8.82
CA ASN A 309 5.06 2.45 -9.80
C ASN A 309 6.41 1.75 -9.96
N SER A 310 7.49 2.25 -9.35
CA SER A 310 8.77 1.55 -9.35
C SER A 310 8.60 0.16 -8.72
N PRO A 311 9.09 -0.93 -9.37
CA PRO A 311 9.07 -2.26 -8.77
C PRO A 311 9.79 -2.32 -7.42
N LEU A 312 10.76 -1.42 -7.20
CA LEU A 312 11.51 -1.30 -5.95
C LEU A 312 10.69 -0.68 -4.82
N TYR A 313 9.60 0.06 -5.10
CA TYR A 313 8.70 0.58 -4.06
C TYR A 313 7.84 -0.53 -3.45
N ASN A 314 7.54 -1.57 -4.23
CA ASN A 314 6.66 -2.69 -3.89
C ASN A 314 5.21 -2.28 -3.59
N LEU A 315 4.63 -1.44 -4.46
CA LEU A 315 3.27 -0.89 -4.31
C LEU A 315 2.19 -1.94 -4.06
N ASN A 316 2.24 -3.06 -4.78
CA ASN A 316 1.19 -4.10 -4.69
C ASN A 316 1.07 -4.73 -3.30
N GLN A 317 2.16 -4.73 -2.52
CA GLN A 317 2.12 -5.21 -1.14
C GLN A 317 1.90 -4.06 -0.14
N SER A 318 2.39 -2.85 -0.43
CA SER A 318 2.26 -1.71 0.49
C SER A 318 0.83 -1.19 0.62
N VAL A 319 0.01 -1.32 -0.43
CA VAL A 319 -1.38 -0.81 -0.44
C VAL A 319 -2.37 -1.66 0.36
N THR A 320 -1.97 -2.84 0.83
CA THR A 320 -2.82 -3.69 1.69
C THR A 320 -2.05 -4.18 2.92
N THR A 321 -1.14 -3.33 3.40
CA THR A 321 -0.25 -3.68 4.50
C THR A 321 -1.02 -3.68 5.83
N SER A 322 -0.39 -4.23 6.87
CA SER A 322 -0.90 -4.13 8.24
C SER A 322 -0.13 -3.16 9.13
N HIS A 323 0.77 -2.40 8.51
CA HIS A 323 1.76 -1.55 9.15
C HIS A 323 1.33 -0.08 9.07
N PRO A 324 1.40 0.68 10.19
CA PRO A 324 0.92 2.07 10.34
C PRO A 324 1.74 3.11 9.57
N GLY A 325 1.97 2.91 8.27
CA GLY A 325 2.89 3.71 7.49
C GLY A 325 2.21 4.49 6.38
N GLY A 326 2.46 5.79 6.25
CA GLY A 326 1.98 6.57 5.10
C GLY A 326 2.91 6.47 3.88
N ASN A 327 2.44 6.99 2.74
CA ASN A 327 3.27 7.16 1.55
C ASN A 327 3.97 8.52 1.65
N MET A 328 5.14 8.55 2.29
CA MET A 328 5.91 9.78 2.49
C MET A 328 6.39 10.34 1.16
N VAL A 329 6.28 11.64 0.98
CA VAL A 329 6.78 12.41 -0.16
C VAL A 329 7.68 13.54 0.35
N ILE A 330 8.96 13.50 -0.01
CA ILE A 330 9.88 14.63 0.19
C ILE A 330 10.13 15.27 -1.16
N VAL A 331 9.80 16.55 -1.32
CA VAL A 331 10.07 17.29 -2.55
C VAL A 331 11.36 18.09 -2.39
N SER A 332 12.32 17.89 -3.28
CA SER A 332 13.64 18.49 -3.20
C SER A 332 13.95 19.24 -4.49
N GLY A 333 14.27 20.54 -4.41
CA GLY A 333 14.61 21.37 -5.57
C GLY A 333 13.68 22.57 -5.82
N PRO A 334 13.91 23.34 -6.89
CA PRO A 334 13.34 24.68 -7.08
C PRO A 334 11.80 24.75 -7.15
N ILE A 335 11.14 23.79 -7.81
CA ILE A 335 9.68 23.78 -8.00
C ILE A 335 8.95 23.61 -6.65
N ALA A 336 9.55 22.97 -5.64
CA ALA A 336 8.96 22.87 -4.30
C ALA A 336 8.60 24.26 -3.74
N ARG A 337 9.52 25.23 -3.90
CA ARG A 337 9.34 26.62 -3.44
C ARG A 337 8.27 27.37 -4.25
N GLU A 338 8.23 27.15 -5.57
CA GLU A 338 7.21 27.76 -6.43
C GLU A 338 5.79 27.33 -6.05
N LEU A 339 5.62 26.08 -5.61
CA LEU A 339 4.35 25.54 -5.15
C LEU A 339 4.02 25.90 -3.69
N GLY A 340 5.01 26.40 -2.94
CA GLY A 340 4.87 26.64 -1.49
C GLY A 340 4.83 25.35 -0.67
N ILE A 341 5.45 24.27 -1.16
CA ILE A 341 5.74 23.08 -0.36
C ILE A 341 6.89 23.45 0.58
N SER A 342 6.69 23.26 1.87
CA SER A 342 7.59 23.77 2.90
C SER A 342 8.32 22.65 3.63
N GLY A 343 9.61 22.83 3.83
CA GLY A 343 10.43 22.06 4.76
C GLY A 343 10.70 22.79 6.07
N ARG A 344 10.05 23.94 6.32
CA ARG A 344 10.34 24.83 7.47
C ARG A 344 9.65 24.36 8.75
N GLN A 345 9.70 25.20 9.79
CA GLN A 345 9.09 24.93 11.10
C GLN A 345 7.64 24.45 10.96
N GLY A 346 7.35 23.26 11.50
CA GLY A 346 6.05 22.60 11.44
C GLY A 346 5.73 21.87 10.13
N CYS A 347 6.70 21.63 9.23
CA CYS A 347 6.49 21.10 7.87
C CYS A 347 5.73 19.77 7.76
N GLN A 348 5.77 18.92 8.80
CA GLN A 348 5.04 17.65 8.84
C GLN A 348 3.69 17.74 9.57
N GLY A 349 3.33 18.94 10.05
CA GLY A 349 2.09 19.22 10.77
C GLY A 349 1.15 20.16 10.00
N PRO A 350 0.22 20.83 10.70
CA PRO A 350 -0.72 21.75 10.07
C PRO A 350 -0.04 23.05 9.62
N GLY A 351 -0.71 23.79 8.73
CA GLY A 351 -0.34 25.16 8.37
C GLY A 351 0.27 25.34 6.98
N TYR A 352 0.68 24.26 6.31
CA TYR A 352 1.17 24.28 4.93
C TYR A 352 0.19 23.57 3.99
N PRO A 353 -0.66 24.30 3.25
CA PRO A 353 -1.70 23.70 2.41
C PRO A 353 -1.14 22.78 1.32
N ALA A 354 -0.02 23.12 0.69
CA ALA A 354 0.58 22.28 -0.36
C ALA A 354 1.03 20.92 0.19
N ASN A 355 1.74 20.91 1.33
CA ASN A 355 2.12 19.70 2.07
C ASN A 355 0.90 18.82 2.37
N ALA A 356 -0.11 19.41 3.02
CA ALA A 356 -1.30 18.68 3.45
C ALA A 356 -2.07 18.08 2.27
N THR A 357 -2.32 18.88 1.25
CA THR A 357 -3.18 18.48 0.11
C THR A 357 -2.48 17.50 -0.82
N ILE A 358 -1.16 17.63 -1.07
CA ILE A 358 -0.41 16.67 -1.89
C ILE A 358 -0.37 15.30 -1.20
N GLY A 359 0.00 15.24 0.08
CA GLY A 359 0.01 13.98 0.83
C GLY A 359 -1.38 13.31 0.85
N ARG A 360 -2.43 14.11 1.08
CA ARG A 360 -3.82 13.65 1.06
C ARG A 360 -4.26 13.12 -0.29
N ALA A 361 -3.91 13.81 -1.38
CA ALA A 361 -4.24 13.38 -2.73
C ALA A 361 -3.63 12.01 -3.05
N VAL A 362 -2.39 11.75 -2.62
CA VAL A 362 -1.74 10.44 -2.81
C VAL A 362 -2.55 9.32 -2.17
N ASN A 363 -2.97 9.49 -0.91
CA ASN A 363 -3.73 8.45 -0.20
C ASN A 363 -5.16 8.31 -0.74
N LEU A 364 -5.81 9.39 -1.16
CA LEU A 364 -7.13 9.32 -1.80
C LEU A 364 -7.10 8.51 -3.11
N VAL A 365 -6.04 8.60 -3.92
CA VAL A 365 -5.91 7.72 -5.10
C VAL A 365 -5.79 6.25 -4.68
N ILE A 366 -4.96 5.94 -3.68
CA ILE A 366 -4.77 4.57 -3.21
C ILE A 366 -6.10 3.99 -2.70
N MET A 367 -6.84 4.74 -1.88
CA MET A 367 -8.14 4.32 -1.36
C MET A 367 -9.20 4.15 -2.46
N ASN A 368 -9.27 5.09 -3.41
CA ASN A 368 -10.35 5.12 -4.38
C ASN A 368 -10.11 4.22 -5.59
N ILE A 369 -8.87 4.14 -6.09
CA ILE A 369 -8.53 3.37 -7.28
C ILE A 369 -8.20 1.93 -6.93
N PHE A 370 -7.35 1.69 -5.93
CA PHE A 370 -6.99 0.33 -5.53
C PHE A 370 -8.04 -0.31 -4.61
N ARG A 371 -8.95 0.49 -4.05
CA ARG A 371 -9.95 0.05 -3.05
C ARG A 371 -9.31 -0.50 -1.78
N SER A 372 -8.16 0.06 -1.41
CA SER A 372 -7.50 -0.12 -0.12
C SER A 372 -8.24 0.66 0.96
N VAL A 373 -9.43 0.18 1.33
CA VAL A 373 -10.30 0.84 2.31
C VAL A 373 -10.06 0.27 3.72
N PRO A 374 -9.79 1.14 4.71
CA PRO A 374 -9.54 0.75 6.10
C PRO A 374 -10.60 -0.20 6.67
N GLY A 375 -10.16 -1.29 7.29
CA GLY A 375 -11.03 -2.27 7.94
C GLY A 375 -11.78 -3.20 6.96
N ILE A 376 -11.52 -3.10 5.66
CA ILE A 376 -12.15 -3.96 4.65
C ILE A 376 -11.09 -4.62 3.75
N CYS A 377 -10.34 -3.84 2.98
CA CYS A 377 -9.26 -4.36 2.11
C CYS A 377 -7.89 -3.76 2.41
N ASP A 378 -7.83 -2.86 3.38
CA ASP A 378 -6.60 -2.43 4.04
C ASP A 378 -6.52 -3.07 5.43
N LEU A 379 -5.34 -3.60 5.78
CA LEU A 379 -5.13 -4.46 6.95
C LEU A 379 -4.42 -3.77 8.10
N ASP A 380 -4.24 -2.45 8.04
CA ASP A 380 -3.65 -1.68 9.12
C ASP A 380 -4.29 -2.07 10.47
N CYS A 381 -3.48 -2.71 11.32
CA CYS A 381 -3.94 -3.19 12.61
C CYS A 381 -4.31 -2.01 13.52
N ILE A 382 -3.50 -0.96 13.43
CA ILE A 382 -3.71 0.37 14.00
C ILE A 382 -3.14 1.31 12.93
N ALA A 383 -3.95 2.20 12.37
CA ALA A 383 -3.49 3.14 11.33
C ALA A 383 -2.74 4.34 11.92
N SER A 384 -2.22 5.23 11.05
CA SER A 384 -1.42 6.40 11.44
C SER A 384 -1.92 7.70 10.80
N GLN A 385 -1.64 8.84 11.45
CA GLN A 385 -1.88 10.16 10.87
C GLN A 385 -1.06 10.41 9.59
N ALA A 386 0.03 9.66 9.41
CA ALA A 386 0.83 9.64 8.18
C ALA A 386 0.01 9.20 6.95
N GLU A 387 -1.13 8.55 7.14
CA GLU A 387 -2.02 8.15 6.04
C GLU A 387 -3.04 9.23 5.64
N PHE A 388 -3.03 10.40 6.28
CA PHE A 388 -3.83 11.55 5.83
C PHE A 388 -3.00 12.58 5.08
N THR A 389 -1.83 12.92 5.63
CA THR A 389 -0.92 13.93 5.07
C THR A 389 0.50 13.47 5.32
N TYR A 390 1.29 13.29 4.25
CA TYR A 390 2.69 12.95 4.39
C TYR A 390 3.57 13.49 3.27
N CYS A 391 3.49 14.81 3.06
CA CYS A 391 4.34 15.51 2.11
C CYS A 391 5.03 16.70 2.77
N PHE A 392 6.32 16.89 2.49
CA PHE A 392 7.10 18.05 2.90
C PHE A 392 8.26 18.27 1.93
N ALA A 393 9.06 19.32 2.13
CA ALA A 393 10.19 19.62 1.26
C ALA A 393 11.52 19.68 2.01
N GLU A 394 12.62 19.65 1.27
CA GLU A 394 13.91 20.19 1.73
C GLU A 394 14.00 21.69 1.45
N GLU A 395 14.74 22.41 2.29
CA GLU A 395 14.90 23.86 2.20
C GLU A 395 16.38 24.22 1.99
N PRO A 396 16.74 24.89 0.87
CA PRO A 396 18.13 25.24 0.59
C PRO A 396 18.79 26.12 1.66
N ASP A 397 18.01 26.96 2.36
CA ASP A 397 18.50 27.82 3.44
C ASP A 397 18.70 27.09 4.78
N LEU A 398 18.15 25.87 4.92
CA LEU A 398 18.34 25.02 6.09
C LEU A 398 19.42 23.96 5.86
N ALA A 399 19.62 23.55 4.61
CA ALA A 399 20.55 22.50 4.22
C ALA A 399 21.99 22.74 4.74
N GLN A 400 22.59 21.70 5.32
CA GLN A 400 23.98 21.71 5.81
C GLN A 400 24.92 20.85 4.94
N TRP A 401 24.33 19.99 4.11
CA TRP A 401 24.95 19.16 3.09
C TRP A 401 24.03 19.15 1.86
N ASN A 402 24.45 18.46 0.80
CA ASN A 402 23.65 18.31 -0.41
C ASN A 402 22.25 17.77 -0.09
N MET A 403 21.26 18.35 -0.75
CA MET A 403 19.87 17.88 -0.73
C MET A 403 19.69 16.64 -1.61
N ILE A 404 18.57 15.94 -1.49
CA ILE A 404 18.25 14.72 -2.27
C ILE A 404 18.35 14.97 -3.77
N ASN A 405 17.87 16.10 -4.28
CA ASN A 405 17.98 16.41 -5.71
C ASN A 405 19.43 16.57 -6.17
N GLU A 406 20.31 17.14 -5.35
CA GLU A 406 21.73 17.33 -5.68
C GLU A 406 22.53 16.03 -5.59
N ASP A 407 22.19 15.15 -4.65
CA ASP A 407 22.85 13.84 -4.51
C ASP A 407 22.52 12.88 -5.66
N HIS A 408 21.35 13.04 -6.29
CA HIS A 408 20.88 12.17 -7.37
C HIS A 408 20.93 12.83 -8.77
N PHE A 409 20.90 14.16 -8.84
CA PHE A 409 20.84 14.96 -10.07
C PHE A 409 21.69 16.24 -9.95
N ASP A 410 21.05 17.42 -9.96
CA ASP A 410 21.66 18.75 -9.87
C ASP A 410 20.75 19.72 -9.11
N SER A 411 21.29 20.89 -8.73
CA SER A 411 20.57 21.92 -7.95
C SER A 411 19.36 22.51 -8.66
N GLU A 412 19.29 22.37 -9.98
CA GLU A 412 18.25 22.93 -10.84
C GLU A 412 17.14 21.91 -11.14
N THR A 413 17.28 20.67 -10.68
CA THR A 413 16.32 19.59 -10.87
C THR A 413 15.46 19.49 -9.64
N THR A 414 14.13 19.46 -9.82
CA THR A 414 13.24 19.09 -8.71
C THR A 414 12.96 17.60 -8.76
N THR A 415 13.07 16.92 -7.62
CA THR A 415 12.76 15.51 -7.45
C THR A 415 11.71 15.31 -6.36
N VAL A 416 11.05 14.16 -6.40
CA VAL A 416 10.31 13.61 -5.28
C VAL A 416 11.06 12.37 -4.76
N TYR A 417 11.19 12.25 -3.45
CA TYR A 417 11.60 11.02 -2.77
C TYR A 417 10.36 10.40 -2.13
N VAL A 418 10.04 9.16 -2.49
CA VAL A 418 8.84 8.46 -2.01
C VAL A 418 9.22 7.19 -1.25
N LEU A 419 8.66 7.01 -0.05
CA LEU A 419 8.90 5.85 0.82
C LEU A 419 7.64 5.51 1.64
N LYS A 420 7.24 4.23 1.73
CA LYS A 420 6.23 3.80 2.70
C LYS A 420 6.88 3.76 4.08
N ALA A 421 6.42 4.58 5.01
CA ALA A 421 7.12 4.79 6.29
C ALA A 421 6.18 5.13 7.44
N GLU A 422 6.60 4.79 8.66
CA GLU A 422 5.98 5.20 9.93
C GLU A 422 5.90 6.73 10.05
N PRO A 423 5.06 7.28 10.94
CA PRO A 423 5.16 8.70 11.30
C PRO A 423 6.51 9.00 11.97
N ILE A 424 6.91 10.27 11.96
CA ILE A 424 8.15 10.71 12.60
C ILE A 424 8.20 10.39 14.10
N HIS A 425 9.33 9.84 14.54
CA HIS A 425 9.68 9.69 15.95
C HIS A 425 10.53 10.88 16.40
N ASP A 426 10.10 11.59 17.45
CA ASP A 426 10.82 12.72 18.02
C ASP A 426 12.13 12.30 18.69
N ILE A 427 13.17 13.11 18.50
CA ILE A 427 14.50 12.95 19.12
C ILE A 427 14.81 14.26 19.85
N ILE A 428 14.60 14.23 21.15
CA ILE A 428 14.90 15.35 22.05
C ILE A 428 16.37 15.33 22.48
N ASP A 429 17.09 16.40 22.17
CA ASP A 429 18.40 16.68 22.74
C ASP A 429 18.63 18.19 22.84
N PHE A 430 18.82 18.69 24.05
CA PHE A 430 19.13 20.10 24.31
C PHE A 430 20.47 20.28 25.05
N LEU A 431 21.13 19.17 25.40
CA LEU A 431 22.29 19.19 26.30
C LEU A 431 23.58 18.87 25.58
N SER A 432 23.53 18.10 24.49
CA SER A 432 24.71 17.86 23.65
C SER A 432 25.31 19.20 23.21
N LEU A 433 26.60 19.38 23.51
CA LEU A 433 27.35 20.61 23.21
C LEU A 433 28.11 20.51 21.88
N ASP A 434 28.19 19.31 21.32
CA ASP A 434 28.81 19.03 20.03
C ASP A 434 28.09 17.90 19.27
N GLY A 435 28.47 17.72 18.00
CA GLY A 435 27.88 16.72 17.13
C GLY A 435 28.24 15.28 17.47
N HIS A 436 29.24 15.02 18.31
CA HIS A 436 29.63 13.65 18.66
C HIS A 436 28.61 13.05 19.61
N ASP A 437 28.32 13.74 20.72
CA ASP A 437 27.30 13.32 21.69
C ASP A 437 25.90 13.28 21.03
N LEU A 438 25.59 14.30 20.22
CA LEU A 438 24.31 14.39 19.52
C LEU A 438 24.08 13.22 18.55
N LEU A 439 25.10 12.80 17.81
CA LEU A 439 24.96 11.72 16.84
C LEU A 439 24.74 10.37 17.53
N ASP A 440 25.35 10.15 18.69
CA ASP A 440 25.07 8.97 19.51
C ASP A 440 23.58 8.97 19.93
N THR A 441 23.05 10.09 20.45
CA THR A 441 21.61 10.21 20.79
C THR A 441 20.71 9.88 19.59
N ILE A 442 21.00 10.43 18.41
CA ILE A 442 20.23 10.16 17.18
C ILE A 442 20.28 8.68 16.81
N THR A 443 21.47 8.07 16.89
CA THR A 443 21.71 6.66 16.58
C THR A 443 20.85 5.75 17.45
N HIS A 444 20.72 6.04 18.75
CA HIS A 444 19.88 5.27 19.67
C HIS A 444 18.37 5.30 19.33
N CYS A 445 17.91 6.32 18.61
CA CYS A 445 16.51 6.46 18.18
C CYS A 445 16.22 5.82 16.82
N CYS A 446 17.25 5.50 16.02
CA CYS A 446 17.10 5.01 14.64
C CYS A 446 16.56 3.56 14.53
N THR A 447 16.20 2.93 15.64
CA THR A 447 15.50 1.65 15.65
C THR A 447 14.83 1.37 16.99
N THR A 448 13.82 0.51 16.98
CA THR A 448 13.32 -0.18 18.17
C THR A 448 13.20 -1.68 17.87
N LEU A 449 13.15 -2.53 18.91
CA LEU A 449 12.94 -3.98 18.70
C LEU A 449 11.61 -4.32 18.00
N GLY A 450 10.62 -3.43 18.06
CA GLY A 450 9.33 -3.59 17.40
C GLY A 450 9.29 -3.07 15.97
N SER A 451 10.31 -2.33 15.53
CA SER A 451 10.37 -1.77 14.18
C SER A 451 10.63 -2.83 13.11
N ASN A 452 10.14 -2.60 11.89
CA ASN A 452 10.37 -3.53 10.78
C ASN A 452 11.88 -3.70 10.49
N ASN A 453 12.69 -2.64 10.61
CA ASN A 453 14.14 -2.70 10.36
C ASN A 453 14.91 -3.62 11.31
N ALA A 454 14.38 -3.93 12.50
CA ALA A 454 14.99 -4.91 13.39
C ALA A 454 14.98 -6.34 12.79
N TYR A 455 13.98 -6.63 11.94
CA TYR A 455 13.80 -7.93 11.29
C TYR A 455 14.21 -7.88 9.81
N MET A 456 14.09 -6.70 9.20
CA MET A 456 14.18 -6.48 7.76
C MET A 456 14.99 -5.21 7.45
N PRO A 457 16.32 -5.30 7.33
CA PRO A 457 17.16 -4.12 7.15
C PRO A 457 16.79 -3.37 5.86
N GLY A 458 16.67 -2.04 5.94
CA GLY A 458 16.17 -1.21 4.84
C GLY A 458 16.43 0.28 5.06
N PRO A 459 15.88 1.15 4.18
CA PRO A 459 16.10 2.59 4.24
C PRO A 459 15.52 3.21 5.52
N LEU A 460 16.03 4.35 5.97
CA LEU A 460 15.42 5.18 7.02
C LEU A 460 15.75 6.65 6.74
N VAL A 461 14.97 7.58 7.29
CA VAL A 461 15.19 9.01 7.08
C VAL A 461 15.44 9.71 8.42
N VAL A 462 16.62 10.31 8.55
CA VAL A 462 16.99 11.17 9.67
C VAL A 462 16.61 12.60 9.32
N CYS A 463 15.70 13.17 10.10
CA CYS A 463 15.22 14.54 9.97
C CYS A 463 15.90 15.42 11.02
N LEU A 464 16.91 16.18 10.62
CA LEU A 464 17.62 17.07 11.53
C LEU A 464 16.97 18.44 11.59
N THR A 465 16.86 19.03 12.79
CA THR A 465 16.59 20.47 12.89
C THR A 465 17.79 21.27 12.39
N PRO A 466 17.62 22.55 12.03
CA PRO A 466 18.73 23.41 11.63
C PRO A 466 19.83 23.50 12.72
N ASP A 467 19.46 23.56 14.00
CA ASP A 467 20.44 23.66 15.09
C ASP A 467 21.28 22.39 15.22
N HIS A 468 20.64 21.21 15.15
CA HIS A 468 21.34 19.92 15.17
C HIS A 468 22.20 19.70 13.91
N GLY A 469 21.69 20.07 12.74
CA GLY A 469 22.48 20.04 11.50
C GLY A 469 23.72 20.92 11.58
N MET A 470 23.58 22.18 12.03
CA MET A 470 24.71 23.11 12.21
C MET A 470 25.73 22.58 13.22
N MET A 471 25.26 21.96 14.31
CA MET A 471 26.13 21.37 15.34
C MET A 471 26.98 20.22 14.78
N LEU A 472 26.35 19.28 14.07
CA LEU A 472 27.04 18.18 13.38
C LEU A 472 28.05 18.70 12.35
N LYS A 473 27.64 19.67 11.52
CA LYS A 473 28.52 20.30 10.52
C LYS A 473 29.72 20.97 11.17
N LYS A 474 29.51 21.69 12.28
CA LYS A 474 30.58 22.36 13.06
C LYS A 474 31.56 21.37 13.67
N SER A 475 31.10 20.20 14.10
CA SER A 475 31.94 19.09 14.57
C SER A 475 32.65 18.33 13.44
N GLY A 476 32.46 18.75 12.17
CA GLY A 476 33.19 18.20 11.03
C GLY A 476 32.52 17.01 10.35
N TYR A 477 31.27 16.67 10.71
CA TYR A 477 30.56 15.58 10.04
C TYR A 477 30.21 15.93 8.60
N THR A 478 30.52 15.02 7.67
CA THR A 478 29.91 14.99 6.34
C THR A 478 28.61 14.16 6.37
N LYS A 479 27.79 14.26 5.32
CA LYS A 479 26.59 13.43 5.17
C LYS A 479 26.96 11.95 5.18
N GLU A 480 28.03 11.57 4.49
CA GLU A 480 28.57 10.21 4.43
C GLU A 480 29.02 9.70 5.80
N MET A 481 29.68 10.56 6.60
CA MET A 481 30.09 10.17 7.95
C MET A 481 28.89 9.88 8.86
N ILE A 482 27.80 10.64 8.73
CA ILE A 482 26.56 10.39 9.48
C ILE A 482 25.93 9.05 9.03
N GLN A 483 25.84 8.84 7.71
CA GLN A 483 25.35 7.59 7.11
C GLN A 483 26.14 6.37 7.58
N GLU A 484 27.47 6.44 7.55
CA GLU A 484 28.37 5.38 7.99
C GLU A 484 28.27 5.12 9.48
N HIS A 485 28.20 6.17 10.30
CA HIS A 485 28.04 6.05 11.75
C HIS A 485 26.74 5.31 12.08
N ILE A 486 25.61 5.75 11.54
CA ILE A 486 24.30 5.13 11.79
C ILE A 486 24.29 3.67 11.29
N HIS A 487 24.83 3.38 10.10
CA HIS A 487 24.92 2.00 9.62
C HIS A 487 25.79 1.11 10.52
N THR A 488 26.85 1.67 11.08
CA THR A 488 27.80 0.92 11.93
C THR A 488 27.20 0.62 13.30
N TYR A 489 26.51 1.59 13.91
CA TYR A 489 26.12 1.55 15.32
C TYR A 489 24.64 1.27 15.56
N VAL A 490 23.78 1.36 14.55
CA VAL A 490 22.37 0.96 14.68
C VAL A 490 22.21 -0.52 14.34
N TYR A 491 22.19 -1.34 15.38
CA TYR A 491 22.04 -2.78 15.30
C TYR A 491 21.26 -3.35 16.48
N HIS A 492 20.82 -4.60 16.35
CA HIS A 492 20.32 -5.41 17.46
C HIS A 492 21.19 -6.63 17.66
N GLU A 493 21.44 -6.98 18.92
CA GLU A 493 22.00 -8.27 19.28
C GLU A 493 21.08 -9.39 18.74
N VAL A 494 21.62 -10.32 17.96
CA VAL A 494 20.83 -11.40 17.31
C VAL A 494 19.93 -12.16 18.31
N PRO A 495 20.36 -12.47 19.55
CA PRO A 495 19.48 -13.09 20.54
C PRO A 495 18.23 -12.26 20.89
N MET A 496 18.26 -10.93 20.76
CA MET A 496 17.13 -10.05 21.11
C MET A 496 16.01 -10.08 20.07
N VAL A 497 16.33 -10.39 18.81
CA VAL A 497 15.37 -10.44 17.68
C VAL A 497 14.99 -11.87 17.27
N ARG A 498 15.61 -12.90 17.88
CA ARG A 498 15.31 -14.29 17.58
C ARG A 498 13.93 -14.70 18.12
N ASN A 499 13.12 -15.35 17.28
CA ASN A 499 11.77 -15.83 17.62
C ASN A 499 10.82 -14.71 18.10
N ARG A 500 11.03 -13.48 17.62
CA ARG A 500 10.20 -12.31 17.89
C ARG A 500 9.88 -11.61 16.58
N GLY A 501 8.89 -10.72 16.59
CA GLY A 501 8.50 -9.91 15.45
C GLY A 501 8.19 -10.72 14.20
N LEU A 502 8.83 -10.34 13.09
CA LEU A 502 8.57 -10.88 11.76
C LEU A 502 9.60 -11.95 11.40
N VAL A 503 9.24 -12.87 10.48
CA VAL A 503 10.25 -13.73 9.85
C VAL A 503 11.27 -12.85 9.13
N PRO A 504 12.57 -12.96 9.47
CA PRO A 504 13.58 -12.07 8.91
C PRO A 504 13.68 -12.20 7.39
N VAL A 505 13.64 -11.05 6.72
CA VAL A 505 13.95 -10.94 5.30
C VAL A 505 15.21 -10.10 5.19
N ARG A 506 16.33 -10.77 4.93
CA ARG A 506 17.67 -10.19 5.00
C ARG A 506 18.49 -10.61 3.80
N PRO A 507 19.50 -9.81 3.39
CA PRO A 507 20.49 -10.27 2.42
C PRO A 507 21.08 -11.62 2.83
N ALA A 508 21.29 -12.53 1.87
CA ALA A 508 21.85 -13.86 2.16
C ALA A 508 23.22 -13.78 2.86
N SER A 509 23.99 -12.71 2.59
CA SER A 509 25.26 -12.41 3.27
C SER A 509 25.11 -12.16 4.77
N PHE A 510 23.91 -11.88 5.28
CA PHE A 510 23.65 -11.61 6.69
C PHE A 510 23.27 -12.87 7.49
N ALA A 511 23.24 -14.06 6.87
CA ALA A 511 22.78 -15.31 7.52
C ALA A 511 23.50 -15.60 8.86
N ASN A 512 24.80 -15.29 8.95
CA ASN A 512 25.62 -15.48 10.15
C ASN A 512 26.11 -14.15 10.76
N ARG A 513 25.53 -13.01 10.37
CA ARG A 513 25.98 -11.69 10.82
C ARG A 513 25.55 -11.44 12.27
N HIS A 514 26.47 -10.89 13.06
CA HIS A 514 26.23 -10.48 14.44
C HIS A 514 27.17 -9.32 14.81
N PRO A 515 26.67 -8.24 15.43
CA PRO A 515 25.25 -7.94 15.66
C PRO A 515 24.48 -7.73 14.35
N MET A 516 23.15 -7.71 14.40
CA MET A 516 22.30 -7.57 13.22
C MET A 516 22.04 -6.10 12.91
N PRO A 517 22.57 -5.54 11.82
CA PRO A 517 22.34 -4.14 11.48
C PRO A 517 20.88 -3.92 11.04
N VAL A 518 20.40 -2.69 11.20
CA VAL A 518 19.03 -2.29 10.79
C VAL A 518 18.99 -1.70 9.38
N THR A 519 20.16 -1.42 8.80
CA THR A 519 20.35 -0.99 7.41
C THR A 519 21.23 -1.99 6.68
N ARG A 520 21.09 -2.10 5.36
CA ARG A 520 21.89 -2.99 4.51
C ARG A 520 23.23 -2.37 4.16
N THR A 521 23.24 -1.05 3.93
CA THR A 521 24.43 -0.24 3.63
C THR A 521 24.30 1.16 4.25
N PRO A 522 25.36 1.96 4.34
CA PRO A 522 25.26 3.37 4.75
C PRO A 522 24.26 4.19 3.92
N LYS A 523 24.08 3.86 2.64
CA LYS A 523 23.17 4.57 1.73
C LYS A 523 21.68 4.30 1.98
N ASP A 524 21.35 3.38 2.88
CA ASP A 524 19.98 3.26 3.39
C ASP A 524 19.62 4.42 4.33
N VAL A 525 20.58 5.19 4.82
CA VAL A 525 20.33 6.33 5.71
C VAL A 525 20.19 7.60 4.87
N GLU A 526 18.97 8.10 4.71
CA GLU A 526 18.74 9.44 4.15
C GLU A 526 18.84 10.49 5.26
N VAL A 527 19.49 11.63 4.99
CA VAL A 527 19.69 12.70 5.98
C VAL A 527 19.21 14.00 5.38
N VAL A 528 18.17 14.58 5.99
CA VAL A 528 17.57 15.85 5.57
C VAL A 528 17.60 16.86 6.71
N VAL A 529 17.70 18.15 6.39
CA VAL A 529 17.59 19.23 7.38
C VAL A 529 16.29 19.99 7.14
N ILE A 530 15.37 19.88 8.09
CA ILE A 530 14.00 20.39 8.00
C ILE A 530 13.56 20.98 9.34
N GLY A 531 12.39 21.62 9.35
CA GLY A 531 11.77 22.14 10.55
C GLY A 531 12.28 23.51 10.96
N GLY A 532 12.19 23.79 12.25
CA GLY A 532 12.61 25.03 12.87
C GLY A 532 13.77 24.80 13.83
N ARG A 533 14.37 25.90 14.30
CA ARG A 533 15.41 25.86 15.35
C ARG A 533 14.89 25.19 16.63
N GLY A 534 15.77 24.56 17.38
CA GLY A 534 15.45 23.79 18.59
C GLY A 534 16.03 22.37 18.59
N GLY A 535 15.96 21.73 19.78
CA GLY A 535 16.54 20.42 20.06
C GLY A 535 15.64 19.22 19.78
N HIS A 536 14.78 19.29 18.76
CA HIS A 536 13.80 18.25 18.41
C HIS A 536 13.99 17.74 16.98
N SER A 537 15.06 16.96 16.76
CA SER A 537 15.21 16.21 15.50
C SER A 537 14.20 15.06 15.45
N GLY A 538 14.20 14.29 14.38
CA GLY A 538 13.43 13.05 14.35
C GLY A 538 14.00 12.01 13.41
N VAL A 539 13.42 10.82 13.48
CA VAL A 539 13.70 9.72 12.56
C VAL A 539 12.40 9.11 12.06
N ILE A 540 12.40 8.74 10.80
CA ILE A 540 11.28 8.08 10.12
C ILE A 540 11.77 6.69 9.71
N LEU A 541 11.13 5.66 10.29
CA LEU A 541 11.42 4.26 10.01
C LEU A 541 10.53 3.75 8.86
N PRO A 542 11.03 2.86 8.00
CA PRO A 542 10.31 2.43 6.83
C PRO A 542 9.36 1.27 7.16
N TRP A 543 8.55 0.93 6.18
CA TRP A 543 7.87 -0.36 6.13
C TRP A 543 8.80 -1.55 5.80
N ALA A 544 9.96 -1.31 5.17
CA ALA A 544 11.06 -2.24 4.88
C ALA A 544 10.80 -3.47 3.97
N LEU A 545 9.56 -3.91 3.73
CA LEU A 545 9.16 -5.12 2.97
C LEU A 545 9.54 -5.12 1.47
N HIS A 546 10.84 -5.10 1.20
CA HIS A 546 11.44 -4.84 -0.12
C HIS A 546 10.96 -3.51 -0.72
N SER A 547 10.71 -2.52 0.13
CA SER A 547 10.31 -1.17 -0.26
C SER A 547 11.51 -0.25 -0.12
N GLU A 548 11.97 0.27 -1.26
CA GLU A 548 13.05 1.24 -1.37
C GLU A 548 12.50 2.67 -1.37
N GLY A 549 13.34 3.62 -0.96
CA GLY A 549 13.11 5.03 -1.26
C GLY A 549 13.32 5.29 -2.75
N ILE A 550 12.32 5.83 -3.43
CA ILE A 550 12.37 6.08 -4.87
C ILE A 550 12.51 7.58 -5.12
N VAL A 551 13.57 7.96 -5.84
CA VAL A 551 13.79 9.33 -6.31
C VAL A 551 13.35 9.42 -7.77
N GLU A 552 12.36 10.27 -8.04
CA GLU A 552 11.84 10.52 -9.39
C GLU A 552 11.89 12.02 -9.70
N PRO A 553 12.43 12.45 -10.87
CA PRO A 553 12.44 13.86 -11.23
C PRO A 553 11.06 14.35 -11.68
N VAL A 554 10.79 15.63 -11.42
CA VAL A 554 9.64 16.35 -11.99
C VAL A 554 9.97 16.72 -13.43
N ALA A 555 9.43 15.94 -14.37
CA ALA A 555 9.72 16.04 -15.80
C ALA A 555 8.46 16.25 -16.64
N LEU A 556 8.62 16.85 -17.82
CA LEU A 556 7.60 16.99 -18.85
C LEU A 556 7.23 15.63 -19.48
N PRO A 557 6.14 15.55 -20.30
CA PRO A 557 5.71 14.29 -20.91
C PRO A 557 6.76 13.59 -21.78
N ASP A 558 7.67 14.34 -22.39
CA ASP A 558 8.77 13.82 -23.21
C ASP A 558 9.99 13.37 -22.38
N GLY A 559 9.94 13.50 -21.04
CA GLY A 559 11.02 13.18 -20.12
C GLY A 559 12.00 14.33 -19.89
N THR A 560 11.81 15.50 -20.50
CA THR A 560 12.64 16.68 -20.25
C THR A 560 12.45 17.17 -18.81
N ILE A 561 13.54 17.38 -18.09
CA ILE A 561 13.51 17.91 -16.71
C ILE A 561 13.03 19.36 -16.73
N ALA A 562 11.90 19.63 -16.07
CA ALA A 562 11.37 20.97 -15.96
C ALA A 562 12.20 21.80 -14.97
N LYS A 563 12.45 23.05 -15.32
CA LYS A 563 13.16 24.01 -14.47
C LYS A 563 12.21 24.94 -13.71
N SER A 564 11.00 25.13 -14.21
CA SER A 564 9.94 25.89 -13.53
C SER A 564 8.56 25.27 -13.76
N ILE A 565 7.64 25.53 -12.83
CA ILE A 565 6.25 25.10 -12.88
C ILE A 565 5.51 25.65 -14.10
N GLU A 566 5.90 26.82 -14.60
CA GLU A 566 5.27 27.46 -15.75
C GLU A 566 5.47 26.67 -17.05
N GLU A 567 6.46 25.78 -17.12
CA GLU A 567 6.66 24.88 -18.28
C GLU A 567 5.55 23.83 -18.42
N PHE A 568 4.82 23.55 -17.34
CA PHE A 568 3.69 22.61 -17.35
C PHE A 568 2.36 23.26 -17.73
N LYS A 569 2.32 24.59 -17.85
CA LYS A 569 1.09 25.32 -18.13
C LYS A 569 0.61 25.06 -19.56
N LYS A 570 -0.66 24.64 -19.70
CA LYS A 570 -1.32 24.38 -20.98
C LYS A 570 -1.77 25.65 -21.71
#